data_AF-A0A368F9E7-F1
#
_entry.id   AF-A0A368F9E7-F1
#
_cell.length_a   1.000
_cell.length_b   1.000
_cell.length_c   1.000
_cell.angle_alpha   90.00
_cell.angle_beta   90.00
_cell.angle_gamma   90.00
#
_symmetry.space_group_name_H-M   'P 1'
#
loop_
_entity.id
_entity.type
_entity.pdbx_description
1 polymer ?
#
loop_
_entity_poly.entity_id
_entity_poly.type
_entity_poly.pdbx_seq_one_letter_code
_entity_poly.pdbx_strand_id
1 'polypeptide(L)'
;MSEEASQLLNLVNSGRYEEALFFFQKQKKDPESLRKLAIDTIFDAATKFRDKNDTNLRALVTSLFDAIHPEPLKFRICFNFITGRATSHFNELLTNQLRSLISQEFKERHHYEWDELCNVLPMKLGENLAKEDDPNFLDSALEAANILYCLREVPFILPERMTVAFAAAVHSKEMKLPGAFPLLFYYSKVHPFSPILLDITEPATLIPTVYCPNSLGRYLIIGLTKYLHENEYNYEKFFVKPVDVTLARIVSTVDDLDTADIDLCTRLILPLLRFIEDFQQHSFRVSIMKKCRELIRLFPSKPRALLIKNVLTKIFDNVCCFFWFGIAL
;
A
#
# COMPACT_ATOMS: atom_id res chain seq x y z
N MET A 1 -23.78 -35.09 0.32
CA MET A 1 -23.75 -34.68 1.72
C MET A 1 -23.93 -35.91 2.61
N SER A 2 -23.02 -36.12 3.56
CA SER A 2 -23.19 -37.12 4.62
C SER A 2 -24.18 -36.62 5.69
N GLU A 3 -24.72 -37.54 6.49
CA GLU A 3 -25.59 -37.20 7.63
C GLU A 3 -24.89 -36.27 8.63
N GLU A 4 -23.59 -36.47 8.84
CA GLU A 4 -22.73 -35.63 9.69
C GLU A 4 -22.59 -34.20 9.14
N ALA A 5 -22.47 -34.04 7.82
CA ALA A 5 -22.44 -32.72 7.19
C ALA A 5 -23.77 -31.99 7.34
N SER A 6 -24.89 -32.69 7.14
CA SER A 6 -26.22 -32.13 7.38
C SER A 6 -26.43 -31.73 8.84
N GLN A 7 -25.95 -32.53 9.80
CA GLN A 7 -26.03 -32.22 11.22
C GLN A 7 -25.19 -30.99 11.59
N LEU A 8 -23.95 -30.90 11.10
CA LEU A 8 -23.07 -29.76 11.34
C LEU A 8 -23.65 -28.47 10.72
N LEU A 9 -24.14 -28.55 9.48
CA LEU A 9 -24.80 -27.43 8.80
C LEU A 9 -26.05 -26.97 9.55
N ASN A 10 -26.84 -27.90 10.11
CA ASN A 10 -28.01 -27.54 10.91
C ASN A 10 -27.60 -26.74 12.17
N LEU A 11 -26.54 -27.16 12.86
CA LEU A 11 -26.02 -26.43 14.03
C LEU A 11 -25.54 -25.02 13.66
N VAL A 12 -24.80 -24.89 12.54
CA VAL A 12 -24.34 -23.61 12.01
C VAL A 12 -25.52 -22.71 11.63
N ASN A 13 -26.50 -23.23 10.89
CA ASN A 13 -27.66 -22.47 10.44
C ASN A 13 -28.60 -22.07 11.58
N SER A 14 -28.66 -22.88 12.65
CA SER A 14 -29.43 -22.59 13.87
C SER A 14 -28.69 -21.66 14.84
N GLY A 15 -27.47 -21.21 14.51
CA GLY A 15 -26.69 -20.29 15.35
C GLY A 15 -26.03 -20.93 16.58
N ARG A 16 -25.99 -22.28 16.66
CA ARG A 16 -25.42 -23.04 17.79
C ARG A 16 -23.93 -23.31 17.55
N TYR A 17 -23.13 -22.24 17.46
CA TYR A 17 -21.75 -22.31 16.97
C TYR A 17 -20.78 -23.05 17.90
N GLU A 18 -20.95 -22.93 19.22
CA GLU A 18 -20.14 -23.66 20.19
C GLU A 18 -20.33 -25.18 20.03
N GLU A 19 -21.58 -25.61 19.86
CA GLU A 19 -21.92 -27.01 19.64
C GLU A 19 -21.43 -27.50 18.27
N ALA A 20 -21.52 -26.66 17.23
CA ALA A 20 -20.98 -26.96 15.92
C ALA A 20 -19.45 -27.16 15.97
N LEU A 21 -18.73 -26.28 16.68
CA LEU A 21 -17.29 -26.40 16.90
C LEU A 21 -16.93 -27.69 17.63
N PHE A 22 -17.62 -27.97 18.74
CA PHE A 22 -17.39 -29.17 19.53
C PHE A 22 -17.73 -30.45 18.75
N PHE A 23 -18.80 -30.43 17.94
CA PHE A 23 -19.17 -31.52 17.04
C PHE A 23 -18.04 -31.79 16.06
N PHE A 24 -17.55 -30.77 15.34
CA PHE A 24 -16.48 -30.93 14.36
C PHE A 24 -15.19 -31.45 15.01
N GLN A 25 -14.79 -30.90 16.17
CA GLN A 25 -13.59 -31.33 16.89
C GLN A 25 -13.65 -32.78 17.40
N LYS A 26 -14.86 -33.33 17.62
CA LYS A 26 -15.04 -34.73 18.01
C LYS A 26 -14.86 -35.73 16.86
N GLN A 27 -14.97 -35.27 15.61
CA GLN A 27 -14.84 -36.12 14.41
C GLN A 27 -13.39 -36.48 14.06
N LYS A 28 -12.41 -36.20 14.94
CA LYS A 28 -10.96 -36.45 14.76
C LYS A 28 -10.54 -37.92 14.59
N LYS A 29 -11.45 -38.88 14.41
CA LYS A 29 -11.12 -40.31 14.35
C LYS A 29 -10.65 -40.78 12.98
N ASP A 30 -11.07 -40.12 11.90
CA ASP A 30 -10.64 -40.43 10.54
C ASP A 30 -10.33 -39.14 9.74
N PRO A 31 -9.07 -38.92 9.30
CA PRO A 31 -8.68 -37.73 8.55
C PRO A 31 -9.45 -37.53 7.24
N GLU A 32 -9.81 -38.61 6.55
CA GLU A 32 -10.46 -38.51 5.23
C GLU A 32 -11.94 -38.15 5.35
N SER A 33 -12.65 -38.74 6.32
CA SER A 33 -14.00 -38.32 6.71
C SER A 33 -14.04 -36.88 7.22
N LEU A 34 -13.06 -36.46 8.03
CA LEU A 34 -12.96 -35.09 8.53
C LEU A 34 -12.76 -34.08 7.38
N ARG A 35 -11.89 -34.42 6.43
CA ARG A 35 -11.65 -33.62 5.22
C ARG A 35 -12.92 -33.49 4.39
N LYS A 36 -13.64 -34.60 4.14
CA LYS A 36 -14.90 -34.59 3.39
C LYS A 36 -15.96 -33.73 4.09
N LEU A 37 -16.10 -33.88 5.40
CA LEU A 37 -16.99 -33.05 6.22
C LEU A 37 -16.61 -31.57 6.12
N ALA A 38 -15.32 -31.23 6.15
CA ALA A 38 -14.86 -29.86 6.02
C ALA A 38 -15.21 -29.25 4.66
N ILE A 39 -14.98 -29.99 3.57
CA ILE A 39 -15.32 -29.56 2.20
C ILE A 39 -16.82 -29.32 2.04
N ASP A 40 -17.65 -30.24 2.57
CA ASP A 40 -19.11 -30.15 2.47
C ASP A 40 -19.68 -28.96 3.27
N THR A 41 -18.95 -28.42 4.25
CA THR A 41 -19.49 -27.44 5.23
C THR A 41 -18.85 -26.04 5.13
N ILE A 42 -17.63 -25.93 4.61
CA ILE A 42 -16.83 -24.69 4.69
C ILE A 42 -17.52 -23.49 4.05
N PHE A 43 -18.18 -23.65 2.90
CA PHE A 43 -18.81 -22.52 2.21
C PHE A 43 -19.94 -21.89 3.02
N ASP A 44 -20.80 -22.71 3.63
CA ASP A 44 -21.90 -22.22 4.46
C ASP A 44 -21.37 -21.59 5.76
N ALA A 45 -20.44 -22.27 6.45
CA ALA A 45 -19.85 -21.76 7.69
C ALA A 45 -19.12 -20.42 7.46
N ALA A 46 -18.34 -20.32 6.38
CA ALA A 46 -17.62 -19.11 6.01
C ALA A 46 -18.57 -17.97 5.61
N THR A 47 -19.65 -18.29 4.88
CA THR A 47 -20.69 -17.31 4.54
C THR A 47 -21.40 -16.78 5.79
N LYS A 48 -21.73 -17.66 6.74
CA LYS A 48 -22.30 -17.24 8.03
C LYS A 48 -21.33 -16.37 8.83
N PHE A 49 -20.04 -16.69 8.81
CA PHE A 49 -19.03 -15.91 9.51
C PHE A 49 -18.82 -14.52 8.91
N ARG A 50 -18.86 -14.41 7.57
CA ARG A 50 -18.87 -13.13 6.87
C ARG A 50 -19.97 -12.22 7.41
N ASP A 51 -21.17 -12.78 7.58
CA ASP A 51 -22.37 -12.04 7.99
C ASP A 51 -22.44 -11.81 9.51
N LYS A 52 -21.78 -12.66 10.32
CA LYS A 52 -21.79 -12.58 11.78
C LYS A 52 -20.41 -12.85 12.39
N ASN A 53 -19.82 -11.80 12.95
CA ASN A 53 -18.54 -11.89 13.67
C ASN A 53 -18.73 -12.54 15.05
N ASP A 54 -18.56 -13.87 15.11
CA ASP A 54 -18.67 -14.69 16.32
C ASP A 54 -17.38 -15.49 16.55
N THR A 55 -16.91 -15.55 17.80
CA THR A 55 -15.62 -16.18 18.15
C THR A 55 -15.64 -17.70 17.93
N ASN A 56 -16.74 -18.38 18.26
CA ASN A 56 -16.87 -19.82 18.07
C ASN A 56 -16.98 -20.15 16.58
N LEU A 57 -17.71 -19.32 15.83
CA LEU A 57 -17.81 -19.47 14.38
C LEU A 57 -16.46 -19.20 13.68
N ARG A 58 -15.69 -18.20 14.14
CA ARG A 58 -14.31 -17.96 13.69
C ARG A 58 -13.46 -19.20 13.90
N ALA A 59 -13.46 -19.77 15.11
CA ALA A 59 -12.69 -20.97 15.45
C ALA A 59 -13.13 -22.19 14.63
N LEU A 60 -14.42 -22.35 14.36
CA LEU A 60 -14.96 -23.40 13.50
C LEU A 60 -14.45 -23.24 12.06
N VAL A 61 -14.58 -22.04 11.48
CA VAL A 61 -14.10 -21.77 10.11
C VAL A 61 -12.60 -21.99 9.99
N THR A 62 -11.80 -21.57 10.98
CA THR A 62 -10.37 -21.88 11.03
C THR A 62 -10.12 -23.39 11.05
N SER A 63 -10.81 -24.14 11.93
CA SER A 63 -10.66 -25.59 12.02
C SER A 63 -11.07 -26.31 10.74
N LEU A 64 -12.13 -25.83 10.07
CA LEU A 64 -12.57 -26.36 8.77
C LEU A 64 -11.51 -26.11 7.70
N PHE A 65 -10.94 -24.91 7.62
CA PHE A 65 -9.84 -24.62 6.71
C PHE A 65 -8.65 -25.54 6.99
N ASP A 66 -8.23 -25.72 8.24
CA ASP A 66 -7.09 -26.57 8.58
C ASP A 66 -7.29 -28.04 8.18
N ALA A 67 -8.53 -28.52 8.11
CA ALA A 67 -8.85 -29.87 7.63
C ALA A 67 -8.92 -29.99 6.09
N ILE A 68 -8.95 -28.88 5.35
CA ILE A 68 -9.05 -28.89 3.88
C ILE A 68 -7.67 -29.08 3.25
N HIS A 69 -7.55 -30.20 2.56
CA HIS A 69 -6.49 -30.49 1.60
C HIS A 69 -7.10 -30.89 0.25
N PRO A 70 -6.40 -30.75 -0.89
CA PRO A 70 -5.06 -30.18 -1.04
C PRO A 70 -5.07 -28.64 -0.99
N GLU A 71 -3.88 -28.03 -0.90
CA GLU A 71 -3.67 -26.58 -0.82
C GLU A 71 -4.38 -25.77 -1.93
N PRO A 72 -4.43 -26.21 -3.21
CA PRO A 72 -5.17 -25.50 -4.25
C PRO A 72 -6.67 -25.30 -3.95
N LEU A 73 -7.30 -26.24 -3.25
CA LEU A 73 -8.71 -26.11 -2.87
C LEU A 73 -8.87 -25.05 -1.78
N LYS A 74 -7.99 -25.06 -0.76
CA LYS A 74 -7.97 -24.02 0.28
C LYS A 74 -7.72 -22.64 -0.35
N PHE A 75 -6.77 -22.56 -1.27
CA PHE A 75 -6.47 -21.36 -2.04
C PHE A 75 -7.72 -20.84 -2.75
N ARG A 76 -8.38 -21.69 -3.56
CA ARG A 76 -9.55 -21.28 -4.34
C ARG A 76 -10.69 -20.78 -3.48
N ILE A 77 -10.96 -21.43 -2.34
CA ILE A 77 -11.99 -20.97 -1.40
C ILE A 77 -11.65 -19.57 -0.88
N CYS A 78 -10.42 -19.36 -0.39
CA CYS A 78 -10.02 -18.07 0.14
C CYS A 78 -10.03 -16.97 -0.94
N PHE A 79 -9.49 -17.28 -2.11
CA PHE A 79 -9.42 -16.36 -3.25
C PHE A 79 -10.81 -15.90 -3.70
N ASN A 80 -11.76 -16.83 -3.81
CA ASN A 80 -13.13 -16.51 -4.22
C ASN A 80 -13.84 -15.61 -3.22
N PHE A 81 -13.64 -15.81 -1.91
CA PHE A 81 -14.27 -14.96 -0.90
C PHE A 81 -13.65 -13.56 -0.83
N ILE A 82 -12.31 -13.46 -0.90
CA ILE A 82 -11.62 -12.16 -0.92
C ILE A 82 -12.04 -11.33 -2.16
N THR A 83 -12.13 -11.97 -3.31
CA THR A 83 -12.53 -11.28 -4.56
C THR A 83 -14.03 -11.00 -4.65
N GLY A 84 -14.85 -11.60 -3.79
CA GLY A 84 -16.31 -11.45 -3.75
C GLY A 84 -16.86 -10.35 -2.82
N ARG A 85 -16.03 -9.43 -2.32
CA ARG A 85 -16.37 -8.41 -1.29
C ARG A 85 -16.75 -9.03 0.06
N ALA A 86 -15.75 -9.46 0.80
CA ALA A 86 -15.89 -9.90 2.19
C ALA A 86 -15.91 -8.72 3.18
N THR A 87 -16.44 -8.95 4.37
CA THR A 87 -16.37 -8.01 5.51
C THR A 87 -14.94 -7.96 6.08
N SER A 88 -14.57 -6.86 6.73
CA SER A 88 -13.20 -6.64 7.22
C SER A 88 -12.66 -7.75 8.15
N HIS A 89 -13.47 -8.23 9.09
CA HIS A 89 -13.10 -9.33 9.99
C HIS A 89 -12.94 -10.67 9.27
N PHE A 90 -13.69 -10.87 8.19
CA PHE A 90 -13.58 -12.07 7.37
C PHE A 90 -12.35 -12.00 6.47
N ASN A 91 -12.07 -10.84 5.87
CA ASN A 91 -10.84 -10.57 5.13
C ASN A 91 -9.58 -10.83 5.96
N GLU A 92 -9.57 -10.47 7.24
CA GLU A 92 -8.45 -10.80 8.15
C GLU A 92 -8.21 -12.32 8.25
N LEU A 93 -9.27 -13.12 8.44
CA LEU A 93 -9.13 -14.58 8.51
C LEU A 93 -8.65 -15.16 7.18
N LEU A 94 -9.24 -14.75 6.06
CA LEU A 94 -8.92 -15.28 4.73
C LEU A 94 -7.49 -14.92 4.30
N THR A 95 -7.06 -13.68 4.56
CA THR A 95 -5.69 -13.25 4.22
C THR A 95 -4.64 -13.96 5.08
N ASN A 96 -4.93 -14.25 6.35
CA ASN A 96 -4.05 -15.09 7.18
C ASN A 96 -3.98 -16.53 6.67
N GLN A 97 -5.10 -17.11 6.24
CA GLN A 97 -5.12 -18.45 5.63
C GLN A 97 -4.33 -18.46 4.32
N LEU A 98 -4.53 -17.50 3.41
CA LEU A 98 -3.72 -17.38 2.19
C LEU A 98 -2.24 -17.18 2.49
N ARG A 99 -1.88 -16.32 3.44
CA ARG A 99 -0.47 -16.11 3.82
C ARG A 99 0.17 -17.43 4.28
N SER A 100 -0.55 -18.24 5.05
CA SER A 100 -0.04 -19.54 5.50
C SER A 100 0.24 -20.53 4.37
N LEU A 101 -0.41 -20.35 3.21
CA LEU A 101 -0.21 -21.17 2.01
C LEU A 101 0.98 -20.71 1.15
N ILE A 102 1.39 -19.45 1.23
CA ILE A 102 2.43 -18.87 0.35
C ILE A 102 3.82 -19.30 0.85
N SER A 103 4.14 -20.58 0.68
CA SER A 103 5.46 -21.14 0.90
C SER A 103 6.28 -21.14 -0.39
N GLN A 104 7.58 -21.44 -0.29
CA GLN A 104 8.42 -21.62 -1.48
C GLN A 104 7.94 -22.81 -2.32
N GLU A 105 7.51 -23.89 -1.67
CA GLU A 105 6.95 -25.08 -2.33
C GLU A 105 5.66 -24.75 -3.10
N PHE A 106 4.80 -23.90 -2.54
CA PHE A 106 3.59 -23.43 -3.23
C PHE A 106 3.94 -22.68 -4.52
N LYS A 107 4.91 -21.76 -4.46
CA LYS A 107 5.36 -20.98 -5.63
C LYS A 107 5.91 -21.88 -6.76
N GLU A 108 6.59 -22.95 -6.38
CA GLU A 108 7.23 -23.89 -7.30
C GLU A 108 6.27 -24.94 -7.87
N ARG A 109 5.23 -25.33 -7.13
CA ARG A 109 4.30 -26.40 -7.54
C ARG A 109 2.96 -25.90 -8.06
N HIS A 110 2.55 -24.69 -7.68
CA HIS A 110 1.23 -24.12 -7.96
C HIS A 110 1.37 -22.81 -8.74
N HIS A 111 2.03 -22.87 -9.90
CA HIS A 111 2.31 -21.70 -10.74
C HIS A 111 1.05 -20.95 -11.18
N TYR A 112 -0.06 -21.67 -11.41
CA TYR A 112 -1.31 -21.07 -11.83
C TYR A 112 -1.94 -20.26 -10.70
N GLU A 113 -2.04 -20.82 -9.49
CA GLU A 113 -2.54 -20.11 -8.31
C GLU A 113 -1.63 -18.95 -7.91
N TRP A 114 -0.31 -19.13 -8.07
CA TRP A 114 0.66 -18.04 -7.87
C TRP A 114 0.46 -16.89 -8.87
N ASP A 115 0.22 -17.19 -10.14
CA ASP A 115 -0.12 -16.20 -11.16
C ASP A 115 -1.44 -15.49 -10.83
N GLU A 116 -2.46 -16.23 -10.38
CA GLU A 116 -3.73 -15.63 -9.92
C GLU A 116 -3.51 -14.67 -8.74
N LEU A 117 -2.61 -14.98 -7.80
CA LEU A 117 -2.25 -14.05 -6.72
C LEU A 117 -1.55 -12.80 -7.24
N CYS A 118 -0.57 -12.95 -8.13
CA CYS A 118 0.23 -11.81 -8.59
C CYS A 118 -0.56 -10.87 -9.50
N ASN A 119 -1.40 -11.43 -10.38
CA ASN A 119 -2.02 -10.70 -11.48
C ASN A 119 -3.54 -10.55 -11.33
N VAL A 120 -4.24 -11.61 -10.94
CA VAL A 120 -5.71 -11.62 -10.94
C VAL A 120 -6.30 -11.01 -9.66
N LEU A 121 -5.68 -11.22 -8.50
CA LEU A 121 -6.15 -10.64 -7.24
C LEU A 121 -6.17 -9.10 -7.30
N PRO A 122 -5.09 -8.39 -7.68
CA PRO A 122 -5.12 -6.93 -7.82
C PRO A 122 -6.18 -6.44 -8.81
N MET A 123 -6.36 -7.14 -9.94
CA MET A 123 -7.40 -6.85 -10.93
C MET A 123 -8.79 -6.90 -10.32
N LYS A 124 -9.13 -8.00 -9.62
CA LYS A 124 -10.44 -8.19 -8.99
C LYS A 124 -10.70 -7.21 -7.86
N LEU A 125 -9.70 -6.93 -7.02
CA LEU A 125 -9.81 -5.89 -6.00
C LEU A 125 -10.03 -4.52 -6.64
N GLY A 126 -9.34 -4.22 -7.75
CA GLY A 126 -9.50 -2.98 -8.51
C GLY A 126 -10.89 -2.84 -9.14
N GLU A 127 -11.48 -3.92 -9.63
CA GLU A 127 -12.87 -3.97 -10.11
C GLU A 127 -13.86 -3.60 -9.00
N ASN A 128 -13.59 -4.03 -7.77
CA ASN A 128 -14.44 -3.85 -6.59
C ASN A 128 -14.34 -2.46 -5.94
N LEU A 129 -13.34 -1.66 -6.28
CA LEU A 129 -13.20 -0.31 -5.74
C LEU A 129 -14.46 0.52 -6.08
N ALA A 130 -14.96 1.26 -5.10
CA ALA A 130 -16.01 2.22 -5.34
C ALA A 130 -15.50 3.34 -6.26
N LYS A 131 -16.41 4.12 -6.83
CA LYS A 131 -16.04 5.26 -7.68
C LYS A 131 -15.64 6.46 -6.81
N GLU A 132 -14.86 7.39 -7.34
CA GLU A 132 -14.35 8.54 -6.57
C GLU A 132 -15.45 9.44 -5.98
N ASP A 133 -16.64 9.46 -6.60
CA ASP A 133 -17.83 10.17 -6.13
C ASP A 133 -18.64 9.42 -5.06
N ASP A 134 -18.30 8.16 -4.78
CA ASP A 134 -18.96 7.33 -3.77
C ASP A 134 -18.41 7.67 -2.37
N PRO A 135 -19.27 7.87 -1.35
CA PRO A 135 -18.81 8.10 0.03
C PRO A 135 -17.95 6.96 0.58
N ASN A 136 -18.09 5.74 0.07
CA ASN A 136 -17.30 4.58 0.49
C ASN A 136 -16.00 4.40 -0.32
N PHE A 137 -15.66 5.35 -1.20
CA PHE A 137 -14.43 5.31 -2.00
C PHE A 137 -13.20 5.04 -1.14
N LEU A 138 -13.02 5.86 -0.10
CA LEU A 138 -11.87 5.77 0.80
C LEU A 138 -11.83 4.42 1.52
N ASP A 139 -12.96 3.96 2.06
CA ASP A 139 -13.06 2.68 2.77
C ASP A 139 -12.74 1.50 1.83
N SER A 140 -13.25 1.51 0.60
CA SER A 140 -12.97 0.46 -0.38
C SER A 140 -11.49 0.42 -0.80
N ALA A 141 -10.85 1.59 -0.96
CA ALA A 141 -9.43 1.70 -1.25
C ALA A 141 -8.58 1.22 -0.06
N LEU A 142 -8.97 1.58 1.16
CA LEU A 142 -8.32 1.15 2.40
C LEU A 142 -8.39 -0.37 2.56
N GLU A 143 -9.56 -0.97 2.32
CA GLU A 143 -9.77 -2.41 2.44
C GLU A 143 -8.92 -3.18 1.42
N ALA A 144 -8.94 -2.76 0.15
CA ALA A 144 -8.12 -3.38 -0.89
C ALA A 144 -6.62 -3.28 -0.56
N ALA A 145 -6.16 -2.12 -0.10
CA ALA A 145 -4.77 -1.95 0.33
C ALA A 145 -4.43 -2.82 1.54
N ASN A 146 -5.34 -2.98 2.50
CA ASN A 146 -5.11 -3.84 3.66
C ASN A 146 -4.94 -5.32 3.26
N ILE A 147 -5.75 -5.80 2.31
CA ILE A 147 -5.63 -7.17 1.77
C ILE A 147 -4.24 -7.38 1.14
N LEU A 148 -3.83 -6.46 0.27
CA LEU A 148 -2.50 -6.52 -0.36
C LEU A 148 -1.37 -6.46 0.68
N TYR A 149 -1.56 -5.71 1.78
CA TYR A 149 -0.54 -5.55 2.83
C TYR A 149 -0.35 -6.84 3.60
N CYS A 150 -1.47 -7.49 3.90
CA CYS A 150 -1.46 -8.80 4.51
C CYS A 150 -0.74 -9.83 3.63
N LEU A 151 -0.54 -9.57 2.35
CA LEU A 151 0.11 -10.47 1.40
C LEU A 151 1.35 -9.83 0.75
N ARG A 152 2.01 -8.88 1.43
CA ARG A 152 3.12 -8.06 0.91
C ARG A 152 4.34 -8.82 0.35
N GLU A 153 4.45 -10.12 0.61
CA GLU A 153 5.50 -11.00 0.04
C GLU A 153 5.20 -11.43 -1.40
N VAL A 154 3.99 -11.17 -1.88
CA VAL A 154 3.58 -11.41 -3.27
C VAL A 154 3.95 -10.20 -4.13
N PRO A 155 4.63 -10.41 -5.27
CA PRO A 155 4.98 -9.34 -6.19
C PRO A 155 3.78 -8.94 -7.05
N PHE A 156 2.83 -8.21 -6.46
CA PHE A 156 1.61 -7.80 -7.13
C PHE A 156 1.85 -6.88 -8.33
N ILE A 157 1.17 -7.14 -9.43
CA ILE A 157 1.07 -6.24 -10.59
C ILE A 157 -0.26 -5.48 -10.48
N LEU A 158 -0.19 -4.19 -10.11
CA LEU A 158 -1.40 -3.41 -9.91
C LEU A 158 -1.97 -2.86 -11.23
N PRO A 159 -3.29 -2.93 -11.42
CA PRO A 159 -3.94 -2.22 -12.51
C PRO A 159 -3.86 -0.71 -12.33
N GLU A 160 -3.92 0.01 -13.46
CA GLU A 160 -3.92 1.47 -13.49
C GLU A 160 -5.05 2.06 -12.65
N ARG A 161 -6.27 1.51 -12.75
CA ARG A 161 -7.43 1.94 -11.97
C ARG A 161 -7.16 1.93 -10.46
N MET A 162 -6.53 0.88 -9.94
CA MET A 162 -6.23 0.78 -8.52
C MET A 162 -5.15 1.78 -8.10
N THR A 163 -4.17 2.00 -8.98
CA THR A 163 -3.13 3.01 -8.76
C THR A 163 -3.71 4.42 -8.66
N VAL A 164 -4.62 4.77 -9.58
CA VAL A 164 -5.35 6.05 -9.57
C VAL A 164 -6.22 6.16 -8.33
N ALA A 165 -6.90 5.09 -7.94
CA ALA A 165 -7.75 5.11 -6.76
C ALA A 165 -6.95 5.30 -5.46
N PHE A 166 -5.83 4.59 -5.29
CA PHE A 166 -4.96 4.76 -4.12
C PHE A 166 -4.34 6.15 -4.08
N ALA A 167 -3.96 6.71 -5.23
CA ALA A 167 -3.54 8.08 -5.37
C ALA A 167 -4.60 9.07 -4.85
N ALA A 168 -5.83 8.99 -5.36
CA ALA A 168 -6.93 9.84 -4.93
C ALA A 168 -7.25 9.68 -3.44
N ALA A 169 -7.28 8.45 -2.93
CA ALA A 169 -7.53 8.15 -1.52
C ALA A 169 -6.50 8.80 -0.58
N VAL A 170 -5.22 8.70 -0.92
CA VAL A 170 -4.09 9.32 -0.18
C VAL A 170 -4.20 10.84 -0.14
N HIS A 171 -4.80 11.46 -1.16
CA HIS A 171 -4.96 12.90 -1.25
C HIS A 171 -6.30 13.42 -0.71
N SER A 172 -7.17 12.55 -0.24
CA SER A 172 -8.45 12.94 0.34
C SER A 172 -8.25 13.81 1.59
N LYS A 173 -9.10 14.83 1.77
CA LYS A 173 -9.04 15.74 2.93
C LYS A 173 -9.34 15.02 4.26
N GLU A 174 -10.00 13.88 4.19
CA GLU A 174 -10.45 13.09 5.34
C GLU A 174 -9.36 12.17 5.88
N MET A 175 -8.32 11.87 5.09
CA MET A 175 -7.22 11.05 5.56
C MET A 175 -6.42 11.82 6.60
N LYS A 176 -6.73 11.58 7.88
CA LYS A 176 -5.76 11.80 8.94
C LYS A 176 -4.58 10.90 8.62
N LEU A 177 -3.37 11.41 8.82
CA LEU A 177 -2.09 10.82 8.45
C LEU A 177 -1.48 9.88 9.53
N PRO A 178 -2.18 9.10 10.40
CA PRO A 178 -1.47 8.17 11.26
C PRO A 178 -1.09 6.93 10.45
N GLY A 179 0.05 6.32 10.80
CA GLY A 179 0.74 5.22 10.13
C GLY A 179 0.00 3.87 10.03
N ALA A 180 -1.30 3.88 9.80
CA ALA A 180 -2.11 2.68 9.64
C ALA A 180 -1.95 2.02 8.26
N PHE A 181 -1.54 2.74 7.21
CA PHE A 181 -1.54 2.18 5.85
C PHE A 181 -0.32 2.57 4.99
N PRO A 182 0.89 2.07 5.32
CA PRO A 182 2.09 2.21 4.48
C PRO A 182 1.89 1.74 3.03
N LEU A 183 0.94 0.83 2.79
CA LEU A 183 0.70 0.30 1.44
C LEU A 183 -0.03 1.23 0.48
N LEU A 184 -0.99 2.04 0.96
CA LEU A 184 -1.60 3.04 0.09
C LEU A 184 -0.54 4.02 -0.40
N PHE A 185 0.37 4.40 0.49
CA PHE A 185 1.56 5.16 0.11
C PHE A 185 2.48 4.36 -0.80
N TYR A 186 2.69 3.07 -0.54
CA TYR A 186 3.57 2.22 -1.33
C TYR A 186 3.16 2.16 -2.80
N TYR A 187 1.85 2.07 -3.04
CA TYR A 187 1.29 1.85 -4.36
C TYR A 187 0.78 3.11 -5.05
N SER A 188 0.77 4.25 -4.37
CA SER A 188 0.40 5.54 -4.98
C SER A 188 1.53 6.05 -5.89
N LYS A 189 1.24 6.28 -7.17
CA LYS A 189 2.18 6.89 -8.13
C LYS A 189 2.43 8.38 -7.92
N VAL A 190 1.62 9.03 -7.09
CA VAL A 190 1.67 10.48 -6.90
C VAL A 190 2.04 10.83 -5.47
N HIS A 191 2.36 9.84 -4.65
CA HIS A 191 2.85 10.11 -3.32
C HIS A 191 4.38 10.18 -3.32
N PRO A 192 4.99 11.28 -2.86
CA PRO A 192 6.45 11.47 -2.88
C PRO A 192 7.24 10.46 -2.03
N PHE A 193 6.55 9.61 -1.26
CA PHE A 193 7.13 8.55 -0.42
C PHE A 193 6.78 7.13 -0.85
N SER A 194 6.21 6.98 -2.04
CA SER A 194 5.97 5.67 -2.64
C SER A 194 7.28 5.00 -3.02
N PRO A 195 7.59 3.79 -2.53
CA PRO A 195 8.78 3.05 -2.96
C PRO A 195 8.77 2.75 -4.47
N ILE A 196 7.60 2.67 -5.11
CA ILE A 196 7.49 2.58 -6.58
C ILE A 196 8.08 3.82 -7.25
N LEU A 197 7.82 5.01 -6.72
CA LEU A 197 8.47 6.23 -7.21
C LEU A 197 9.95 6.31 -6.83
N LEU A 198 10.43 5.49 -5.91
CA LEU A 198 11.84 5.41 -5.52
C LEU A 198 12.62 4.32 -6.27
N ASP A 199 12.01 3.67 -7.27
CA ASP A 199 12.57 2.49 -7.96
C ASP A 199 12.92 1.32 -7.03
N ILE A 200 12.23 1.24 -5.89
CA ILE A 200 12.32 0.11 -4.96
C ILE A 200 11.32 -0.94 -5.44
N THR A 201 11.82 -1.95 -6.15
CA THR A 201 11.02 -3.01 -6.80
C THR A 201 10.79 -4.24 -5.92
N GLU A 202 11.57 -4.39 -4.85
CA GLU A 202 11.42 -5.49 -3.90
C GLU A 202 10.53 -5.09 -2.71
N PRO A 203 9.83 -6.05 -2.07
CA PRO A 203 9.06 -5.81 -0.86
C PRO A 203 10.01 -5.52 0.32
N ALA A 204 10.66 -4.37 0.29
CA ALA A 204 11.10 -3.70 1.49
C ALA A 204 9.81 -3.34 2.21
N THR A 205 9.41 -4.20 3.16
CA THR A 205 8.64 -3.71 4.30
C THR A 205 9.38 -2.42 4.70
N LEU A 206 8.70 -1.28 4.75
CA LEU A 206 9.28 -0.09 5.36
C LEU A 206 9.38 -0.41 6.86
N ILE A 207 10.30 -1.33 7.18
CA ILE A 207 10.59 -1.81 8.51
C ILE A 207 11.15 -0.58 9.22
N PRO A 208 10.81 -0.39 10.50
CA PRO A 208 11.59 0.41 11.41
C PRO A 208 13.12 0.30 11.26
N THR A 209 13.57 -0.82 10.72
CA THR A 209 14.84 -1.08 10.05
C THR A 209 15.61 0.11 9.48
N VAL A 210 14.90 0.84 8.61
CA VAL A 210 15.41 1.91 7.75
C VAL A 210 15.55 3.24 8.52
N TYR A 211 15.27 3.24 9.83
CA TYR A 211 15.45 4.37 10.75
C TYR A 211 16.92 4.66 11.11
N CYS A 212 17.82 4.69 10.13
CA CYS A 212 18.80 5.77 10.22
C CYS A 212 18.04 7.02 9.72
N PRO A 213 17.73 8.01 10.59
CA PRO A 213 16.99 9.20 10.19
C PRO A 213 17.59 9.85 8.93
N ASN A 214 18.93 9.79 8.81
CA ASN A 214 19.67 10.33 7.68
C ASN A 214 19.46 9.53 6.39
N SER A 215 19.38 8.19 6.43
CA SER A 215 19.08 7.37 5.25
C SER A 215 17.64 7.59 4.78
N LEU A 216 16.68 7.58 5.73
CA LEU A 216 15.29 7.88 5.42
C LEU A 216 15.19 9.25 4.75
N GLY A 217 15.76 10.28 5.36
CA GLY A 217 15.74 11.64 4.84
C GLY A 217 16.31 11.76 3.42
N ARG A 218 17.40 11.05 3.09
CA ARG A 218 17.93 10.99 1.72
C ARG A 218 16.96 10.32 0.74
N TYR A 219 16.32 9.21 1.11
CA TYR A 219 15.27 8.60 0.28
C TYR A 219 14.06 9.52 0.08
N LEU A 220 13.64 10.24 1.13
CA LEU A 220 12.57 11.24 1.03
C LEU A 220 12.94 12.35 0.03
N ILE A 221 14.22 12.76 -0.03
CA ILE A 221 14.71 13.74 -1.01
C ILE A 221 14.62 13.16 -2.44
N ILE A 222 15.04 11.91 -2.66
CA ILE A 222 14.96 11.25 -3.97
C ILE A 222 13.50 11.16 -4.44
N GLY A 223 12.60 10.70 -3.56
CA GLY A 223 11.19 10.45 -3.91
C GLY A 223 10.43 11.72 -4.20
N LEU A 224 10.64 12.76 -3.38
CA LEU A 224 10.07 14.07 -3.68
C LEU A 224 10.63 14.64 -4.98
N THR A 225 11.93 14.45 -5.26
CA THR A 225 12.53 14.91 -6.52
C THR A 225 11.87 14.23 -7.72
N LYS A 226 11.71 12.90 -7.71
CA LYS A 226 11.07 12.15 -8.80
C LYS A 226 9.61 12.56 -8.98
N TYR A 227 8.87 12.68 -7.87
CA TYR A 227 7.49 13.18 -7.88
C TYR A 227 7.35 14.53 -8.60
N LEU A 228 8.27 15.47 -8.32
CA LEU A 228 8.26 16.80 -8.95
C LEU A 228 8.66 16.81 -10.43
N HIS A 229 9.37 15.80 -10.91
CA HIS A 229 9.77 15.68 -12.32
C HIS A 229 8.71 14.95 -13.17
N GLU A 230 8.09 13.92 -12.61
CA GLU A 230 7.12 13.07 -13.34
C GLU A 230 5.73 13.71 -13.46
N ASN A 231 5.41 14.64 -12.56
CA ASN A 231 4.11 15.29 -12.55
C ASN A 231 4.24 16.70 -13.16
N GLU A 232 3.49 16.97 -14.23
CA GLU A 232 3.41 18.30 -14.82
C GLU A 232 2.73 19.28 -13.87
N TYR A 233 3.41 20.40 -13.57
CA TYR A 233 2.87 21.46 -12.74
C TYR A 233 1.54 21.95 -13.31
N ASN A 234 0.44 21.57 -12.65
CA ASN A 234 -0.90 21.98 -13.01
C ASN A 234 -1.64 22.44 -11.75
N TYR A 235 -2.00 23.72 -11.74
CA TYR A 235 -2.67 24.42 -10.65
C TYR A 235 -3.93 23.69 -10.12
N GLU A 236 -4.63 22.94 -10.96
CA GLU A 236 -5.85 22.21 -10.60
C GLU A 236 -5.61 20.76 -10.17
N LYS A 237 -4.45 20.18 -10.52
CA LYS A 237 -4.16 18.74 -10.34
C LYS A 237 -3.05 18.44 -9.33
N PHE A 238 -2.25 19.43 -8.93
CA PHE A 238 -1.11 19.22 -8.03
C PHE A 238 -1.50 19.27 -6.55
N PHE A 239 -1.08 18.24 -5.81
CA PHE A 239 -1.25 18.18 -4.37
C PHE A 239 -0.04 18.85 -3.68
N VAL A 240 -0.09 20.17 -3.59
CA VAL A 240 0.95 21.00 -2.95
C VAL A 240 1.11 20.68 -1.46
N LYS A 241 0.04 20.20 -0.82
CA LYS A 241 0.03 19.77 0.59
C LYS A 241 0.98 18.59 0.86
N PRO A 242 0.97 17.48 0.09
CA PRO A 242 2.00 16.43 0.15
C PRO A 242 3.43 16.93 0.01
N VAL A 243 3.71 17.87 -0.91
CA VAL A 243 5.05 18.48 -1.05
C VAL A 243 5.46 19.18 0.23
N ASP A 244 4.57 20.00 0.79
CA ASP A 244 4.81 20.77 2.00
C ASP A 244 5.03 19.89 3.24
N VAL A 245 4.18 18.88 3.42
CA VAL A 245 4.31 17.88 4.51
C VAL A 245 5.60 17.09 4.36
N THR A 246 5.95 16.71 3.13
CA THR A 246 7.15 15.94 2.83
C THR A 246 8.41 16.70 3.17
N LEU A 247 8.49 17.95 2.74
CA LEU A 247 9.60 18.84 3.07
C LEU A 247 9.71 19.04 4.59
N ALA A 248 8.59 19.13 5.31
CA ALA A 248 8.60 19.21 6.77
C ALA A 248 9.28 17.97 7.38
N ARG A 249 8.96 16.79 6.84
CA ARG A 249 9.53 15.55 7.30
C ARG A 249 11.02 15.47 6.99
N ILE A 250 11.43 15.78 5.76
CA ILE A 250 12.84 15.83 5.34
C ILE A 250 13.66 16.70 6.30
N VAL A 251 13.23 17.94 6.53
CA VAL A 251 13.93 18.89 7.41
C VAL A 251 14.03 18.39 8.86
N SER A 252 13.04 17.62 9.33
CA SER A 252 13.04 17.06 10.69
C SER A 252 13.74 15.71 10.84
N THR A 253 14.09 15.04 9.73
CA THR A 253 14.71 13.70 9.76
C THR A 253 16.15 13.68 9.28
N VAL A 254 16.53 14.59 8.39
CA VAL A 254 17.89 14.65 7.84
C VAL A 254 18.81 15.35 8.82
N ASP A 255 19.92 14.70 9.17
CA ASP A 255 21.06 15.29 9.85
C ASP A 255 22.37 14.93 9.10
N ASP A 256 23.47 15.58 9.47
CA ASP A 256 24.82 15.32 8.95
C ASP A 256 24.94 15.38 7.41
N LEU A 257 24.33 16.38 6.76
CA LEU A 257 24.50 16.60 5.33
C LEU A 257 25.91 17.09 5.00
N ASP A 258 26.55 16.45 4.02
CA ASP A 258 27.92 16.78 3.63
C ASP A 258 28.05 17.06 2.12
N THR A 259 29.28 17.08 1.61
CA THR A 259 29.53 17.33 0.19
C THR A 259 28.92 16.30 -0.76
N ALA A 260 28.72 15.04 -0.34
CA ALA A 260 28.12 13.99 -1.16
C ALA A 260 26.63 14.25 -1.42
N ASP A 261 25.95 14.93 -0.49
CA ASP A 261 24.52 15.23 -0.58
C ASP A 261 24.18 16.48 -1.41
N ILE A 262 25.20 17.21 -1.88
CA ILE A 262 25.01 18.46 -2.62
C ILE A 262 24.18 18.24 -3.88
N ASP A 263 24.52 17.25 -4.72
CA ASP A 263 23.77 17.04 -5.97
C ASP A 263 22.34 16.56 -5.69
N LEU A 264 22.17 15.69 -4.69
CA LEU A 264 20.87 15.20 -4.24
C LEU A 264 19.95 16.36 -3.81
N CYS A 265 20.43 17.25 -2.94
CA CYS A 265 19.64 18.42 -2.50
C CYS A 265 19.45 19.45 -3.62
N THR A 266 20.44 19.67 -4.48
CA THR A 266 20.29 20.56 -5.65
C THR A 266 19.19 20.08 -6.58
N ARG A 267 19.13 18.77 -6.87
CA ARG A 267 18.09 18.17 -7.72
C ARG A 267 16.68 18.31 -7.14
N LEU A 268 16.55 18.33 -5.81
CA LEU A 268 15.28 18.62 -5.14
C LEU A 268 14.93 20.11 -5.17
N ILE A 269 15.87 20.99 -4.85
CA ILE A 269 15.62 22.43 -4.68
C ILE A 269 15.20 23.08 -6.00
N LEU A 270 15.84 22.73 -7.13
CA LEU A 270 15.56 23.34 -8.43
C LEU A 270 14.09 23.27 -8.87
N PRO A 271 13.43 22.09 -8.91
CA PRO A 271 12.02 22.02 -9.30
C PRO A 271 11.09 22.70 -8.28
N LEU A 272 11.49 22.78 -7.00
CA LEU A 272 10.71 23.49 -5.98
C LEU A 272 10.68 25.01 -6.20
N LEU A 273 11.65 25.58 -6.93
CA LEU A 273 11.67 27.02 -7.27
C LEU A 273 10.46 27.42 -8.12
N ARG A 274 9.86 26.50 -8.88
CA ARG A 274 8.66 26.77 -9.68
C ARG A 274 7.46 27.19 -8.80
N PHE A 275 7.32 26.62 -7.60
CA PHE A 275 6.30 27.04 -6.62
C PHE A 275 6.61 28.40 -5.98
N ILE A 276 7.86 28.85 -6.04
CA ILE A 276 8.30 30.16 -5.54
C ILE A 276 7.97 31.27 -6.55
N GLU A 277 8.01 30.93 -7.83
CA GLU A 277 7.70 31.82 -8.94
C GLU A 277 6.18 31.99 -9.16
N ASP A 278 5.36 31.05 -8.69
CA ASP A 278 3.90 31.19 -8.73
C ASP A 278 3.35 32.04 -7.57
N PHE A 279 2.93 33.27 -7.90
CA PHE A 279 2.38 34.24 -6.96
C PHE A 279 0.94 33.94 -6.51
N GLN A 280 0.23 33.01 -7.17
CA GLN A 280 -1.17 32.68 -6.84
C GLN A 280 -1.30 31.79 -5.58
N GLN A 281 -0.22 31.14 -5.14
CA GLN A 281 -0.23 30.24 -3.97
C GLN A 281 0.56 30.76 -2.76
N HIS A 282 0.20 31.96 -2.28
CA HIS A 282 0.94 32.63 -1.20
C HIS A 282 1.11 31.78 0.08
N SER A 283 0.09 31.01 0.46
CA SER A 283 0.11 30.18 1.68
C SER A 283 1.13 29.04 1.64
N PHE A 284 1.25 28.34 0.50
CA PHE A 284 2.19 27.23 0.34
C PHE A 284 3.58 27.69 -0.06
N ARG A 285 3.68 28.74 -0.88
CA ARG A 285 4.96 29.33 -1.31
C ARG A 285 5.83 29.68 -0.10
N VAL A 286 5.29 30.44 0.85
CA VAL A 286 6.06 30.87 2.03
C VAL A 286 6.54 29.68 2.84
N SER A 287 5.69 28.65 2.98
CA SER A 287 6.01 27.43 3.70
C SER A 287 7.11 26.61 3.01
N ILE A 288 7.00 26.37 1.70
CA ILE A 288 7.99 25.65 0.90
C ILE A 288 9.33 26.41 0.89
N MET A 289 9.32 27.73 0.67
CA MET A 289 10.53 28.57 0.74
C MET A 289 11.23 28.47 2.10
N LYS A 290 10.45 28.50 3.19
CA LYS A 290 10.98 28.37 4.55
C LYS A 290 11.66 27.02 4.74
N LYS A 291 11.03 25.92 4.30
CA LYS A 291 11.58 24.57 4.41
C LYS A 291 12.81 24.34 3.52
N CYS A 292 12.84 24.90 2.30
CA CYS A 292 14.06 24.89 1.47
C CYS A 292 15.21 25.61 2.16
N ARG A 293 14.95 26.76 2.81
CA ARG A 293 15.95 27.48 3.59
C ARG A 293 16.43 26.66 4.80
N GLU A 294 15.53 25.98 5.48
CA GLU A 294 15.87 25.09 6.59
C GLU A 294 16.74 23.92 6.13
N LEU A 295 16.39 23.26 5.01
CA LEU A 295 17.20 22.21 4.39
C LEU A 295 18.62 22.69 4.05
N ILE A 296 18.76 23.87 3.43
CA ILE A 296 20.09 24.45 3.12
C ILE A 296 20.88 24.71 4.41
N ARG A 297 20.21 25.07 5.51
CA ARG A 297 20.87 25.33 6.80
C ARG A 297 21.37 24.06 7.49
N LEU A 298 20.88 22.88 7.12
CA LEU A 298 21.38 21.61 7.67
C LEU A 298 22.82 21.31 7.22
N PHE A 299 23.27 21.86 6.09
CA PHE A 299 24.67 21.71 5.67
C PHE A 299 25.63 22.55 6.54
N PRO A 300 26.82 22.02 6.90
CA PRO A 300 27.91 22.81 7.47
C PRO A 300 28.36 23.93 6.53
N SER A 301 29.06 24.94 7.06
CA SER A 301 29.36 26.21 6.35
C SER A 301 30.00 26.03 4.96
N LYS A 302 31.01 25.15 4.83
CA LYS A 302 31.70 24.88 3.57
C LYS A 302 30.80 24.15 2.54
N PRO A 303 30.21 22.96 2.84
CA PRO A 303 29.24 22.31 1.96
C PRO A 303 28.04 23.20 1.60
N ARG A 304 27.56 24.02 2.54
CA ARG A 304 26.44 24.95 2.31
C ARG A 304 26.75 25.97 1.22
N ALA A 305 27.94 26.57 1.25
CA ALA A 305 28.36 27.52 0.22
C ALA A 305 28.45 26.85 -1.16
N LEU A 306 28.93 25.60 -1.20
CA LEU A 306 29.00 24.81 -2.44
C LEU A 306 27.61 24.45 -2.97
N LEU A 307 26.66 24.07 -2.10
CA LEU A 307 25.28 23.84 -2.48
C LEU A 307 24.66 25.09 -3.09
N ILE A 308 24.79 26.25 -2.44
CA ILE A 308 24.26 27.52 -2.94
C ILE A 308 24.88 27.86 -4.30
N LYS A 309 26.21 27.72 -4.44
CA LYS A 309 26.90 27.92 -5.71
C LYS A 309 26.34 26.98 -6.80
N ASN A 310 26.19 25.69 -6.51
CA ASN A 310 25.67 24.70 -7.46
C ASN A 310 24.23 25.00 -7.90
N VAL A 311 23.35 25.35 -6.96
CA VAL A 311 21.98 25.76 -7.26
C VAL A 311 21.96 27.01 -8.14
N LEU A 312 22.72 28.06 -7.77
CA LEU A 312 22.82 29.29 -8.56
C LEU A 312 23.36 29.05 -9.97
N THR A 313 24.44 28.27 -10.10
CA THR A 313 25.00 27.90 -11.41
C THR A 313 23.95 27.21 -12.27
N LYS A 314 23.25 26.19 -11.76
CA LYS A 314 22.19 25.51 -12.52
C LYS A 314 21.00 26.43 -12.86
N ILE A 315 20.68 27.42 -12.02
CA ILE A 315 19.68 28.45 -12.36
C ILE A 315 20.20 29.30 -13.53
N PHE A 316 21.41 29.84 -13.44
CA PHE A 316 21.97 30.70 -14.49
C PHE A 316 22.17 29.96 -15.81
N ASP A 317 22.62 28.70 -15.77
CA ASP A 317 22.78 27.86 -16.96
C ASP A 317 21.43 27.60 -17.64
N ASN A 318 20.37 27.35 -16.86
CA ASN A 318 19.02 27.19 -17.41
C ASN A 318 18.44 28.53 -17.93
N VAL A 319 18.75 29.67 -17.30
CA VAL A 319 18.36 31.00 -17.78
C VAL A 319 19.11 31.38 -19.06
N CYS A 320 20.37 30.97 -19.21
CA CYS A 320 21.13 31.15 -20.45
C CYS A 320 20.57 30.32 -21.62
N CYS A 321 20.01 29.13 -21.35
CA CYS A 321 19.27 28.36 -22.36
C CYS A 321 17.97 29.06 -22.81
N PHE A 322 17.29 29.78 -21.92
CA PHE A 322 16.13 30.63 -22.29
C PHE A 322 16.56 31.86 -23.12
N PHE A 323 17.73 32.45 -22.84
CA PHE A 323 18.23 33.58 -23.62
C PHE A 323 18.73 33.21 -25.02
N TRP A 324 19.25 31.99 -25.24
CA TRP A 324 19.66 31.54 -26.57
C TRP A 324 18.50 31.21 -27.51
N PHE A 325 17.34 30.79 -26.99
CA PHE A 325 16.11 30.65 -27.78
C PHE A 325 15.40 32.00 -28.06
N GLY A 326 15.75 33.06 -27.33
CA GLY A 326 15.17 34.40 -27.48
C GLY A 326 15.88 35.34 -28.47
N ILE A 327 16.97 34.91 -29.13
CA ILE A 327 17.71 35.71 -30.14
C ILE A 327 17.64 35.05 -31.54
N ALA A 328 16.87 33.97 -31.71
CA ALA A 328 16.65 33.31 -33.00
C ALA A 328 15.17 33.28 -33.41
N LEU A 329 14.45 34.40 -33.21
CA LEU A 329 13.14 34.67 -33.80
C LEU A 329 13.06 36.11 -34.29
#